data_AF-A0A5J9SPN5-F1
#
_entry.id   AF-A0A5J9SPN5-F1
#
_cell.length_a   1.000
_cell.length_b   1.000
_cell.length_c   1.000
_cell.angle_alpha   90.00
_cell.angle_beta   90.00
_cell.angle_gamma   90.00
#
_symmetry.space_group_name_H-M   'P 1'
#
loop_
_entity.id
_entity.type
_entity.pdbx_description
1 polymer ?
#
loop_
_entity_poly.entity_id
_entity_poly.type
_entity_poly.pdbx_seq_one_letter_code
_entity_poly.pdbx_strand_id
1 'polypeptide(L)'
;MARPRGKKRTAAQAAADDESSKPEAVAAESSKQEAAVKEPAARGRGKRAKASIRPSVETEYFPEKRNLEDLWLSAFSVGTEWENMDKIKEFNWNFENLEKALEQGGDLYGKTVYVFGGTEPQRLDVNGGSNHIVFIPVLVAVDCPFPPSDKMGITSVQMEDEEIVPMKAMKMAWVPYVPLDDRLSRIDSLKTQIFTLGCTQRRSALKHLKTERVRKFDYCVPYYMPLNPPEEEDDTVVDIIYPREPPIVCEFDWKFDDYKDFADEIFEEEVPEDEKEKFKEFVKEKVRERKRELKQAKEARKKAIDDIDPEKKEAFENIKFYKFYPVKTPDTPNIPKKSTYINRYYLHAHYLN
;
A
#
# COMPACT_ATOMS: atom_id res chain seq x y z
N MET A 1 -14.89 11.73 -59.38
CA MET A 1 -15.74 12.72 -58.67
C MET A 1 -14.84 13.78 -58.04
N ALA A 2 -15.39 14.93 -57.62
CA ALA A 2 -14.60 16.15 -57.35
C ALA A 2 -14.17 16.38 -55.88
N ARG A 3 -13.18 17.27 -55.73
CA ARG A 3 -12.83 18.06 -54.52
C ARG A 3 -13.93 19.13 -54.25
N PRO A 4 -13.94 19.93 -53.15
CA PRO A 4 -12.88 20.27 -52.19
C PRO A 4 -13.28 20.11 -50.69
N ARG A 5 -12.52 20.40 -49.62
CA ARG A 5 -11.39 21.32 -49.27
C ARG A 5 -11.77 22.79 -48.96
N GLY A 6 -11.59 23.22 -47.70
CA GLY A 6 -11.70 24.62 -47.23
C GLY A 6 -12.69 24.78 -46.06
N LYS A 7 -12.57 25.80 -45.19
CA LYS A 7 -11.59 26.91 -45.12
C LYS A 7 -11.55 27.50 -43.68
N LYS A 8 -10.43 28.13 -43.29
CA LYS A 8 -10.36 28.95 -42.05
C LYS A 8 -11.21 30.23 -42.17
N ARG A 9 -11.61 30.80 -41.03
CA ARG A 9 -11.88 32.24 -40.84
C ARG A 9 -11.27 32.73 -39.51
N THR A 10 -11.10 34.04 -39.36
CA THR A 10 -10.28 34.71 -38.32
C THR A 10 -10.76 36.13 -38.06
N ALA A 11 -10.63 36.60 -36.80
CA ALA A 11 -10.76 37.99 -36.34
C ALA A 11 -12.19 38.63 -36.43
N ALA A 12 -12.53 39.74 -35.75
CA ALA A 12 -11.72 40.62 -34.88
C ALA A 12 -12.53 41.31 -33.73
N GLN A 13 -11.82 41.61 -32.64
CA GLN A 13 -11.80 42.82 -31.77
C GLN A 13 -13.03 43.75 -31.58
N ALA A 14 -13.33 44.07 -30.31
CA ALA A 14 -13.47 45.42 -29.71
C ALA A 14 -14.00 45.32 -28.25
N ALA A 15 -13.74 46.21 -27.28
CA ALA A 15 -12.69 47.21 -27.04
C ALA A 15 -12.78 47.70 -25.56
N ALA A 16 -11.90 48.63 -25.15
CA ALA A 16 -11.80 49.34 -23.85
C ALA A 16 -11.30 48.53 -22.62
N ASP A 17 -10.58 49.06 -21.63
CA ASP A 17 -9.59 50.17 -21.44
C ASP A 17 -8.90 49.87 -20.05
N ASP A 18 -7.82 50.47 -19.52
CA ASP A 18 -7.07 51.71 -19.82
C ASP A 18 -5.58 51.61 -19.37
N GLU A 19 -4.79 52.69 -19.59
CA GLU A 19 -3.46 53.09 -19.08
C GLU A 19 -2.55 52.10 -18.30
N SER A 20 -1.32 51.80 -18.77
CA SER A 20 -0.04 52.55 -18.66
C SER A 20 0.78 52.20 -17.39
N SER A 21 2.13 52.25 -17.35
CA SER A 21 3.09 53.00 -18.18
C SER A 21 4.39 52.24 -18.55
N LYS A 22 5.15 52.83 -19.48
CA LYS A 22 6.51 52.48 -19.97
C LYS A 22 7.38 53.78 -19.90
N PRO A 23 8.67 53.90 -20.35
CA PRO A 23 9.46 53.13 -21.35
C PRO A 23 10.81 52.62 -20.74
N GLU A 24 12.00 52.43 -21.36
CA GLU A 24 12.62 52.48 -22.72
C GLU A 24 13.86 51.53 -22.66
N ALA A 25 14.39 50.76 -23.64
CA ALA A 25 14.29 50.61 -25.11
C ALA A 25 15.40 51.26 -25.98
N VAL A 26 16.67 51.02 -25.66
CA VAL A 26 17.87 51.41 -26.44
C VAL A 26 18.74 50.17 -26.75
N ALA A 27 19.66 50.18 -27.72
CA ALA A 27 19.49 50.13 -29.19
C ALA A 27 20.87 50.02 -29.88
N ALA A 28 20.94 49.39 -31.07
CA ALA A 28 22.15 49.20 -31.90
C ALA A 28 23.30 48.39 -31.20
N GLU A 29 24.37 47.92 -31.88
CA GLU A 29 24.78 48.10 -33.28
C GLU A 29 25.42 46.80 -33.87
N SER A 30 25.81 46.82 -35.14
CA SER A 30 26.35 45.67 -35.89
C SER A 30 27.76 45.95 -36.43
N SER A 31 28.60 44.92 -36.47
CA SER A 31 29.76 44.85 -37.36
C SER A 31 29.93 43.44 -37.96
N LYS A 32 30.75 43.31 -38.99
CA LYS A 32 30.68 42.24 -40.02
C LYS A 32 32.06 42.00 -40.64
N GLN A 33 32.15 40.99 -41.51
CA GLN A 33 33.32 40.57 -42.30
C GLN A 33 34.38 39.78 -41.50
N GLU A 34 35.18 38.89 -42.10
CA GLU A 34 35.32 38.56 -43.53
C GLU A 34 35.47 37.06 -43.78
N ALA A 35 35.32 36.62 -45.04
CA ALA A 35 35.45 35.21 -45.44
C ALA A 35 36.52 35.04 -46.52
N ALA A 36 37.35 34.00 -46.39
CA ALA A 36 38.31 33.59 -47.41
C ALA A 36 38.36 32.06 -47.51
N VAL A 37 38.05 31.53 -48.70
CA VAL A 37 38.10 30.09 -49.00
C VAL A 37 39.21 29.82 -50.02
N LYS A 38 40.11 28.88 -49.71
CA LYS A 38 40.94 28.16 -50.69
C LYS A 38 41.05 26.68 -50.31
N GLU A 39 41.24 25.84 -51.32
CA GLU A 39 41.00 24.39 -51.30
C GLU A 39 42.29 23.55 -51.07
N PRO A 40 42.28 22.19 -51.10
CA PRO A 40 42.97 21.39 -50.10
C PRO A 40 44.31 20.80 -50.53
N ALA A 41 45.10 20.30 -49.56
CA ALA A 41 46.34 19.56 -49.82
C ALA A 41 46.60 18.38 -48.85
N ALA A 42 46.91 17.22 -49.45
CA ALA A 42 47.73 16.10 -48.97
C ALA A 42 47.49 15.42 -47.58
N ARG A 43 47.45 14.09 -47.60
CA ARG A 43 47.45 13.22 -46.41
C ARG A 43 48.85 13.15 -45.75
N GLY A 44 48.95 13.48 -44.45
CA GLY A 44 50.10 13.15 -43.61
C GLY A 44 49.77 12.04 -42.58
N ARG A 45 50.39 10.86 -42.69
CA ARG A 45 50.07 9.69 -41.84
C ARG A 45 50.88 9.69 -40.53
N GLY A 46 50.49 10.55 -39.58
CA GLY A 46 51.14 10.67 -38.26
C GLY A 46 51.17 9.37 -37.46
N LYS A 47 52.30 9.07 -36.81
CA LYS A 47 52.47 7.87 -35.97
C LYS A 47 51.70 8.03 -34.64
N ARG A 48 50.83 7.08 -34.30
CA ARG A 48 50.14 7.03 -33.01
C ARG A 48 51.13 6.71 -31.90
N ALA A 49 51.37 7.65 -30.98
CA ALA A 49 52.15 7.40 -29.77
C ALA A 49 51.46 6.31 -28.93
N LYS A 50 52.25 5.41 -28.31
CA LYS A 50 51.71 4.49 -27.29
C LYS A 50 51.38 5.33 -26.05
N ALA A 51 50.12 5.32 -25.63
CA ALA A 51 49.76 5.82 -24.31
C ALA A 51 50.44 4.96 -23.24
N SER A 52 50.96 5.57 -22.19
CA SER A 52 51.45 4.86 -21.01
C SER A 52 50.28 4.15 -20.34
N ILE A 53 50.55 2.94 -19.83
CA ILE A 53 49.61 2.21 -18.97
C ILE A 53 49.41 3.05 -17.71
N ARG A 54 48.19 3.50 -17.45
CA ARG A 54 47.83 4.04 -16.13
C ARG A 54 47.87 2.89 -15.13
N PRO A 55 48.32 3.10 -13.88
CA PRO A 55 48.16 2.10 -12.83
C PRO A 55 46.71 1.63 -12.78
N SER A 56 46.51 0.33 -12.55
CA SER A 56 45.18 -0.21 -12.28
C SER A 56 44.65 0.45 -11.01
N VAL A 57 43.66 1.32 -11.17
CA VAL A 57 42.76 1.66 -10.06
C VAL A 57 42.14 0.35 -9.61
N GLU A 58 42.30 -0.01 -8.35
CA GLU A 58 41.57 -1.13 -7.77
C GLU A 58 40.08 -0.78 -7.88
N THR A 59 39.38 -1.46 -8.78
CA THR A 59 37.94 -1.26 -8.95
C THR A 59 37.26 -1.78 -7.71
N GLU A 60 36.83 -0.85 -6.87
CA GLU A 60 36.02 -1.07 -5.67
C GLU A 60 34.89 -2.05 -6.00
N TYR A 61 35.03 -3.30 -5.55
CA TYR A 61 34.13 -4.38 -5.92
C TYR A 61 32.85 -4.28 -5.09
N PHE A 62 31.93 -3.45 -5.56
CA PHE A 62 30.56 -3.48 -5.09
C PHE A 62 29.98 -4.87 -5.36
N PRO A 63 29.43 -5.57 -4.35
CA PRO A 63 28.76 -6.84 -4.57
C PRO A 63 27.65 -6.69 -5.63
N GLU A 64 27.59 -7.65 -6.56
CA GLU A 64 26.47 -7.71 -7.50
C GLU A 64 25.17 -7.92 -6.71
N LYS A 65 24.16 -7.09 -7.01
CA LYS A 65 22.87 -7.15 -6.32
C LYS A 65 22.18 -8.47 -6.63
N ARG A 66 21.60 -9.10 -5.61
CA ARG A 66 20.87 -10.37 -5.79
C ARG A 66 19.59 -10.09 -6.59
N ASN A 67 19.22 -10.97 -7.51
CA ASN A 67 18.21 -10.68 -8.55
C ASN A 67 16.84 -10.23 -7.98
N LEU A 68 16.50 -10.67 -6.77
CA LEU A 68 15.26 -10.36 -6.05
C LEU A 68 15.45 -9.36 -4.87
N GLU A 69 16.63 -8.77 -4.70
CA GLU A 69 17.03 -7.99 -3.51
C GLU A 69 16.12 -6.79 -3.21
N ASP A 70 15.53 -6.17 -4.24
CA ASP A 70 14.62 -5.03 -4.09
C ASP A 70 13.13 -5.40 -4.13
N LEU A 71 12.79 -6.70 -4.15
CA LEU A 71 11.41 -7.18 -4.08
C LEU A 71 10.68 -6.60 -2.87
N TRP A 72 11.34 -6.55 -1.70
CA TRP A 72 10.77 -5.98 -0.48
C TRP A 72 10.49 -4.47 -0.58
N LEU A 73 11.34 -3.73 -1.30
CA LEU A 73 11.14 -2.29 -1.58
C LEU A 73 10.06 -2.03 -2.62
N SER A 74 9.72 -3.04 -3.44
CA SER A 74 8.66 -2.97 -4.44
C SER A 74 7.28 -3.36 -3.92
N ALA A 75 7.21 -4.03 -2.75
CA ALA A 75 5.99 -4.28 -2.03
C ALA A 75 5.63 -3.05 -1.18
N PHE A 76 4.42 -2.50 -1.38
CA PHE A 76 3.97 -1.34 -0.61
C PHE A 76 3.70 -1.74 0.84
N SER A 77 4.34 -1.03 1.79
CA SER A 77 4.08 -1.14 3.23
C SER A 77 2.71 -0.56 3.57
N VAL A 78 1.66 -1.38 3.46
CA VAL A 78 0.31 -0.96 3.84
C VAL A 78 0.18 -0.89 5.37
N GLY A 79 -0.82 -0.18 5.88
CA GLY A 79 -1.04 0.01 7.33
C GLY A 79 0.12 0.70 8.05
N THR A 80 0.95 1.45 7.32
CA THR A 80 2.15 2.10 7.84
C THR A 80 2.01 3.60 7.71
N GLU A 81 2.00 4.30 8.85
CA GLU A 81 1.92 5.76 8.88
C GLU A 81 3.04 6.41 8.05
N TRP A 82 2.70 7.41 7.24
CA TRP A 82 3.64 8.05 6.32
C TRP A 82 4.89 8.61 7.02
N GLU A 83 4.78 9.07 8.27
CA GLU A 83 5.89 9.58 9.09
C GLU A 83 6.88 8.50 9.56
N ASN A 84 6.51 7.21 9.47
CA ASN A 84 7.35 6.08 9.85
C ASN A 84 8.05 5.44 8.63
N MET A 85 7.63 5.77 7.40
CA MET A 85 8.14 5.18 6.15
C MET A 85 9.64 5.38 5.90
N ASP A 86 10.24 6.42 6.48
CA ASP A 86 11.70 6.63 6.43
C ASP A 86 12.44 5.98 7.60
N LYS A 87 11.79 5.77 8.76
CA LYS A 87 12.34 5.04 9.92
C LYS A 87 12.57 3.56 9.59
N ILE A 88 11.74 2.97 8.73
CA ILE A 88 11.95 1.62 8.19
C ILE A 88 13.33 1.49 7.50
N LYS A 89 13.84 2.57 6.90
CA LYS A 89 15.10 2.59 6.14
C LYS A 89 16.32 2.95 7.00
N GLU A 90 16.15 3.08 8.31
CA GLU A 90 17.25 3.27 9.26
C GLU A 90 18.20 2.06 9.29
N PHE A 91 17.67 0.86 9.01
CA PHE A 91 18.43 -0.40 8.96
C PHE A 91 18.41 -1.02 7.56
N ASN A 92 19.51 -1.66 7.17
CA ASN A 92 19.61 -2.38 5.91
C ASN A 92 19.01 -3.80 6.04
N TRP A 93 17.68 -3.88 6.01
CA TRP A 93 16.95 -5.14 6.17
C TRP A 93 17.21 -6.11 5.01
N ASN A 94 17.57 -7.35 5.36
CA ASN A 94 17.83 -8.43 4.40
C ASN A 94 16.63 -9.39 4.34
N PHE A 95 16.11 -9.68 3.14
CA PHE A 95 15.00 -10.62 2.90
C PHE A 95 15.42 -11.86 2.09
N GLU A 96 16.68 -12.27 2.20
CA GLU A 96 17.24 -13.48 1.60
C GLU A 96 16.44 -14.78 1.88
N ASN A 97 15.66 -14.82 2.97
CA ASN A 97 14.71 -15.91 3.25
C ASN A 97 13.50 -15.92 2.29
N LEU A 98 12.94 -14.77 1.90
CA LEU A 98 11.91 -14.67 0.86
C LEU A 98 12.51 -15.00 -0.52
N GLU A 99 13.70 -14.49 -0.80
CA GLU A 99 14.36 -14.70 -2.10
C GLU A 99 14.65 -16.20 -2.31
N LYS A 100 15.23 -16.88 -1.31
CA LYS A 100 15.42 -18.35 -1.32
C LYS A 100 14.12 -19.15 -1.39
N ALA A 101 13.00 -18.62 -0.88
CA ALA A 101 11.71 -19.27 -1.03
C ALA A 101 11.19 -19.21 -2.48
N LEU A 102 11.54 -18.15 -3.21
CA LEU A 102 11.15 -17.91 -4.61
C LEU A 102 12.15 -18.46 -5.65
N GLU A 103 13.39 -18.74 -5.25
CA GLU A 103 14.46 -19.32 -6.08
C GLU A 103 14.42 -20.86 -6.13
N GLN A 104 15.22 -21.46 -7.01
CA GLN A 104 15.17 -22.90 -7.31
C GLN A 104 15.40 -23.77 -6.06
N GLY A 105 14.34 -24.45 -5.62
CA GLY A 105 14.34 -25.32 -4.44
C GLY A 105 13.57 -24.76 -3.24
N GLY A 106 13.11 -23.51 -3.29
CA GLY A 106 12.24 -22.92 -2.29
C GLY A 106 10.76 -23.29 -2.42
N ASP A 107 10.01 -23.17 -1.32
CA ASP A 107 8.59 -23.54 -1.21
C ASP A 107 7.63 -22.76 -2.13
N LEU A 108 8.07 -21.64 -2.71
CA LEU A 108 7.31 -20.78 -3.61
C LEU A 108 7.84 -20.80 -5.06
N TYR A 109 8.89 -21.58 -5.34
CA TYR A 109 9.50 -21.66 -6.67
C TYR A 109 8.52 -22.12 -7.75
N GLY A 110 8.46 -21.37 -8.86
CA GLY A 110 7.59 -21.67 -10.00
C GLY A 110 6.08 -21.49 -9.75
N LYS A 111 5.69 -20.95 -8.59
CA LYS A 111 4.30 -20.64 -8.24
C LYS A 111 3.94 -19.20 -8.57
N THR A 112 2.64 -18.92 -8.68
CA THR A 112 2.14 -17.55 -8.72
C THR A 112 2.03 -17.02 -7.29
N VAL A 113 2.65 -15.87 -7.02
CA VAL A 113 2.83 -15.33 -5.67
C VAL A 113 2.46 -13.85 -5.62
N TYR A 114 1.57 -13.51 -4.68
CA TYR A 114 1.16 -12.12 -4.42
C TYR A 114 1.76 -11.62 -3.11
N VAL A 115 2.67 -10.65 -3.17
CA VAL A 115 3.44 -10.13 -2.04
C VAL A 115 2.95 -8.74 -1.62
N PHE A 116 2.73 -8.53 -0.33
CA PHE A 116 2.48 -7.21 0.24
C PHE A 116 3.33 -6.95 1.48
N GLY A 117 3.61 -5.67 1.74
CA GLY A 117 4.35 -5.24 2.92
C GLY A 117 3.42 -4.76 4.04
N GLY A 118 3.86 -4.95 5.27
CA GLY A 118 3.36 -4.28 6.46
C GLY A 118 4.53 -3.89 7.37
N THR A 119 4.24 -3.30 8.52
CA THR A 119 5.25 -2.83 9.47
C THR A 119 4.85 -3.16 10.90
N GLU A 120 5.77 -3.73 11.69
CA GLU A 120 5.55 -4.05 13.10
C GLU A 120 6.47 -3.22 14.00
N PRO A 121 5.92 -2.28 14.80
CA PRO A 121 6.70 -1.52 15.77
C PRO A 121 7.04 -2.40 16.99
N GLN A 122 8.32 -2.53 17.31
CA GLN A 122 8.79 -3.22 18.51
C GLN A 122 9.76 -2.34 19.30
N ARG A 123 9.71 -2.42 20.63
CA ARG A 123 10.73 -1.83 21.50
C ARG A 123 11.93 -2.77 21.53
N LEU A 124 13.05 -2.34 20.96
CA LEU A 124 14.30 -3.10 20.84
C LEU A 124 15.46 -2.29 21.43
N ASP A 125 16.42 -2.98 22.04
CA ASP A 125 17.71 -2.38 22.39
C ASP A 125 18.59 -2.28 21.14
N VAL A 126 18.99 -1.06 20.79
CA VAL A 126 19.84 -0.78 19.62
C VAL A 126 21.22 -0.34 20.11
N ASN A 127 22.29 -0.91 19.54
CA ASN A 127 23.69 -0.54 19.81
C ASN A 127 24.09 -0.48 21.31
N GLY A 128 23.41 -1.24 22.18
CA GLY A 128 23.70 -1.30 23.62
C GLY A 128 23.17 -0.14 24.46
N GLY A 129 22.28 0.70 23.92
CA GLY A 129 21.70 1.84 24.65
C GLY A 129 20.25 2.12 24.29
N SER A 130 19.39 2.19 25.31
CA SER A 130 17.94 2.52 25.26
C SER A 130 17.04 1.64 24.40
N ASN A 131 15.82 1.40 24.91
CA ASN A 131 14.74 0.73 24.21
C ASN A 131 14.09 1.68 23.17
N HIS A 132 14.54 1.62 21.92
CA HIS A 132 13.99 2.40 20.81
C HIS A 132 12.80 1.67 20.17
N ILE A 133 11.82 2.40 19.64
CA ILE A 133 10.74 1.82 18.83
C ILE A 133 11.26 1.66 17.40
N VAL A 134 11.60 0.43 17.04
CA VAL A 134 12.04 0.05 15.70
C VAL A 134 10.82 -0.40 14.88
N PHE A 135 10.68 0.18 13.69
CA PHE A 135 9.63 -0.16 12.73
C PHE A 135 10.14 -1.27 11.80
N ILE A 136 9.86 -2.52 12.16
CA ILE A 136 10.33 -3.69 11.42
C ILE A 136 9.45 -3.88 10.18
N PRO A 137 10.00 -3.85 8.95
CA PRO A 137 9.24 -4.22 7.75
C PRO A 137 8.98 -5.72 7.77
N VAL A 138 7.78 -6.12 7.38
CA VAL A 138 7.37 -7.53 7.32
C VAL A 138 6.65 -7.77 5.99
N LEU A 139 6.95 -8.89 5.34
CA LEU A 139 6.35 -9.25 4.06
C LEU A 139 5.41 -10.43 4.22
N VAL A 140 4.29 -10.41 3.51
CA VAL A 140 3.38 -11.54 3.38
C VAL A 140 3.34 -11.92 1.91
N ALA A 141 3.75 -13.15 1.61
CA ALA A 141 3.62 -13.77 0.31
C ALA A 141 2.42 -14.74 0.34
N VAL A 142 1.54 -14.59 -0.65
CA VAL A 142 0.33 -15.40 -0.81
C VAL A 142 0.52 -16.31 -2.02
N ASP A 143 0.56 -17.61 -1.76
CA ASP A 143 0.59 -18.67 -2.77
C ASP A 143 -0.83 -18.88 -3.31
N CYS A 144 -1.09 -18.40 -4.53
CA CYS A 144 -2.38 -18.52 -5.20
C CYS A 144 -2.23 -18.28 -6.72
N PRO A 145 -2.88 -19.07 -7.60
CA PRO A 145 -2.89 -18.79 -9.05
C PRO A 145 -3.59 -17.49 -9.45
N PHE A 146 -4.44 -16.92 -8.58
CA PHE A 146 -5.22 -15.71 -8.82
C PHE A 146 -4.95 -14.63 -7.76
N PRO A 147 -5.17 -13.33 -8.05
CA PRO A 147 -5.03 -12.29 -7.04
C PRO A 147 -6.00 -12.54 -5.86
N PRO A 148 -5.54 -12.52 -4.60
CA PRO A 148 -6.36 -12.92 -3.45
C PRO A 148 -7.54 -11.96 -3.19
N SER A 149 -7.48 -10.73 -3.71
CA SER A 149 -8.52 -9.71 -3.56
C SER A 149 -8.24 -8.52 -4.49
N ASP A 150 -9.30 -7.80 -4.89
CA ASP A 150 -9.23 -6.48 -5.54
C ASP A 150 -9.63 -5.31 -4.61
N LYS A 151 -9.71 -5.57 -3.29
CA LYS A 151 -10.19 -4.64 -2.25
C LYS A 151 -9.16 -4.40 -1.14
N MET A 152 -9.31 -3.27 -0.47
CA MET A 152 -8.64 -2.88 0.77
C MET A 152 -9.70 -2.70 1.85
N GLY A 153 -9.39 -3.07 3.09
CA GLY A 153 -10.14 -2.55 4.25
C GLY A 153 -9.46 -1.30 4.77
N ILE A 154 -10.22 -0.34 5.28
CA ILE A 154 -9.72 0.83 6.01
C ILE A 154 -10.17 0.69 7.45
N THR A 155 -9.22 0.49 8.35
CA THR A 155 -9.45 0.18 9.77
C THR A 155 -8.74 1.22 10.63
N SER A 156 -9.43 2.32 10.93
CA SER A 156 -8.91 3.34 11.86
C SER A 156 -9.47 3.08 13.26
N VAL A 157 -8.63 3.30 14.28
CA VAL A 157 -9.02 3.23 15.71
C VAL A 157 -10.00 4.35 16.10
N GLN A 158 -10.30 5.27 15.18
CA GLN A 158 -11.19 6.42 15.37
C GLN A 158 -12.41 6.41 14.44
N MET A 159 -12.73 5.27 13.82
CA MET A 159 -13.91 5.07 12.96
C MET A 159 -14.76 3.96 13.55
N GLU A 160 -16.06 4.22 13.70
CA GLU A 160 -17.06 3.22 14.12
C GLU A 160 -17.21 2.09 13.07
N ASP A 161 -17.10 2.42 11.78
CA ASP A 161 -17.27 1.50 10.65
C ASP A 161 -15.97 1.08 9.94
N GLU A 162 -15.87 -0.20 9.55
CA GLU A 162 -14.88 -0.72 8.61
C GLU A 162 -15.24 -0.41 7.14
N GLU A 163 -14.47 0.46 6.46
CA GLU A 163 -14.74 0.79 5.06
C GLU A 163 -13.98 -0.15 4.10
N ILE A 164 -14.69 -1.11 3.48
CA ILE A 164 -14.12 -1.98 2.44
C ILE A 164 -14.20 -1.31 1.05
N VAL A 165 -13.05 -0.88 0.51
CA VAL A 165 -12.94 -0.12 -0.74
C VAL A 165 -12.23 -0.89 -1.86
N PRO A 166 -12.61 -0.72 -3.15
CA PRO A 166 -11.82 -1.27 -4.26
C PRO A 166 -10.42 -0.66 -4.35
N MET A 167 -9.38 -1.47 -4.54
CA MET A 167 -7.98 -1.04 -4.68
C MET A 167 -7.82 0.08 -5.73
N LYS A 168 -8.56 0.00 -6.84
CA LYS A 168 -8.60 0.98 -7.92
C LYS A 168 -9.04 2.39 -7.48
N ALA A 169 -9.87 2.51 -6.44
CA ALA A 169 -10.25 3.79 -5.84
C ALA A 169 -9.08 4.40 -5.02
N MET A 170 -8.34 3.55 -4.31
CA MET A 170 -7.10 3.90 -3.60
C MET A 170 -5.89 4.09 -4.52
N LYS A 171 -5.98 3.73 -5.81
CA LYS A 171 -4.87 3.64 -6.77
C LYS A 171 -3.86 2.54 -6.46
N MET A 172 -4.26 1.53 -5.69
CA MET A 172 -3.51 0.30 -5.51
C MET A 172 -3.85 -0.71 -6.61
N ALA A 173 -2.93 -1.64 -6.89
CA ALA A 173 -3.16 -2.84 -7.68
C ALA A 173 -2.08 -3.89 -7.37
N TRP A 174 -2.33 -5.15 -7.73
CA TRP A 174 -1.26 -6.13 -7.88
C TRP A 174 -0.49 -5.82 -9.17
N VAL A 175 0.79 -5.48 -9.04
CA VAL A 175 1.69 -5.07 -10.13
C VAL A 175 2.69 -6.20 -10.37
N PRO A 176 2.94 -6.63 -11.61
CA PRO A 176 3.98 -7.62 -11.91
C PRO A 176 5.35 -7.11 -11.44
N TYR A 177 6.04 -7.88 -10.58
CA TYR A 177 7.42 -7.63 -10.21
C TYR A 177 8.35 -8.11 -11.32
N VAL A 178 9.36 -7.30 -11.63
CA VAL A 178 10.42 -7.65 -12.60
C VAL A 178 11.73 -7.81 -11.84
N PRO A 179 12.32 -9.03 -11.77
CA PRO A 179 13.66 -9.26 -11.21
C PRO A 179 14.71 -8.37 -11.87
N LEU A 180 15.77 -8.01 -11.14
CA LEU A 180 16.79 -7.06 -11.59
C LEU A 180 17.39 -7.42 -12.97
N ASP A 181 17.71 -8.70 -13.19
CA ASP A 181 18.31 -9.21 -14.42
C ASP A 181 17.38 -9.01 -15.64
N ASP A 182 16.07 -9.12 -15.42
CA ASP A 182 15.04 -9.00 -16.47
C ASP A 182 14.68 -7.55 -16.83
N ARG A 183 15.15 -6.54 -16.09
CA ARG A 183 14.73 -5.14 -16.32
C ARG A 183 15.22 -4.51 -17.62
N LEU A 184 16.18 -5.15 -18.28
CA LEU A 184 16.66 -4.78 -19.62
C LEU A 184 15.92 -5.51 -20.76
N SER A 185 15.15 -6.56 -20.42
CA SER A 185 14.30 -7.29 -21.36
C SER A 185 13.03 -6.50 -21.74
N ARG A 186 12.39 -6.88 -22.85
CA ARG A 186 11.12 -6.26 -23.26
C ARG A 186 10.00 -6.70 -22.32
N ILE A 187 9.43 -5.76 -21.57
CA ILE A 187 8.38 -5.99 -20.57
C ILE A 187 7.21 -6.83 -21.13
N ASP A 188 6.79 -6.57 -22.37
CA ASP A 188 5.71 -7.31 -23.06
C ASP A 188 5.98 -8.82 -23.27
N SER A 189 7.22 -9.28 -23.03
CA SER A 189 7.64 -10.69 -23.12
C SER A 189 7.93 -11.35 -21.77
N LEU A 190 7.89 -10.59 -20.67
CA LEU A 190 8.20 -11.09 -19.32
C LEU A 190 7.00 -11.81 -18.70
N LYS A 191 7.12 -13.14 -18.55
CA LYS A 191 6.17 -13.98 -17.81
C LYS A 191 6.57 -14.06 -16.33
N THR A 192 6.49 -12.95 -15.60
CA THR A 192 6.66 -13.01 -14.14
C THR A 192 5.48 -13.74 -13.50
N GLN A 193 5.78 -14.48 -12.44
CA GLN A 193 4.77 -15.11 -11.56
C GLN A 193 4.67 -14.37 -10.21
N ILE A 194 5.56 -13.40 -9.96
CA ILE A 194 5.61 -12.61 -8.73
C ILE A 194 4.90 -11.29 -8.97
N PHE A 195 3.94 -10.96 -8.10
CA PHE A 195 3.19 -9.71 -8.13
C PHE A 195 3.30 -9.02 -6.78
N THR A 196 3.56 -7.72 -6.75
CA THR A 196 3.53 -6.94 -5.52
C THR A 196 2.31 -6.04 -5.43
N LEU A 197 1.76 -5.85 -4.23
CA LEU A 197 0.76 -4.81 -4.01
C LEU A 197 1.46 -3.45 -4.11
N GLY A 198 1.13 -2.67 -5.13
CA GLY A 198 1.84 -1.44 -5.49
C GLY A 198 0.91 -0.26 -5.74
N CYS A 199 1.41 0.95 -5.48
CA CYS A 199 0.70 2.18 -5.82
C CYS A 199 0.90 2.53 -7.31
N THR A 200 -0.19 2.57 -8.06
CA THR A 200 -0.23 2.89 -9.50
C THR A 200 -0.19 4.40 -9.79
N GLN A 201 -0.19 5.25 -8.76
CA GLN A 201 -0.22 6.71 -8.90
C GLN A 201 1.20 7.28 -9.16
N ARG A 202 1.31 8.17 -10.15
CA ARG A 202 2.58 8.84 -10.47
C ARG A 202 3.11 9.63 -9.26
N ARG A 203 4.42 9.53 -8.98
CA ARG A 203 5.08 10.19 -7.83
C ARG A 203 4.79 11.69 -7.68
N SER A 204 4.59 12.42 -8.79
CA SER A 204 4.21 13.85 -8.75
C SER A 204 2.81 14.08 -8.21
N ALA A 205 1.85 13.19 -8.49
CA ALA A 205 0.48 13.30 -7.99
C ALA A 205 0.34 12.85 -6.53
N LEU A 206 1.29 12.06 -5.99
CA LEU A 206 1.34 11.72 -4.56
C LEU A 206 1.62 12.96 -3.71
N LYS A 207 2.48 13.88 -4.17
CA LYS A 207 2.82 15.15 -3.50
C LYS A 207 1.66 16.14 -3.36
N HIS A 208 0.50 15.85 -3.97
CA HIS A 208 -0.69 16.71 -3.97
C HIS A 208 -1.95 15.97 -3.51
N LEU A 209 -1.78 14.88 -2.75
CA LEU A 209 -2.89 14.24 -2.03
C LEU A 209 -3.38 15.15 -0.89
N LYS A 210 -4.70 15.24 -0.72
CA LYS A 210 -5.30 15.85 0.48
C LYS A 210 -4.97 15.01 1.72
N THR A 211 -4.80 15.66 2.88
CA THR A 211 -4.52 15.00 4.17
C THR A 211 -5.51 13.89 4.52
N GLU A 212 -6.81 14.11 4.28
CA GLU A 212 -7.88 13.10 4.41
C GLU A 212 -7.57 11.81 3.66
N ARG A 213 -7.03 11.94 2.44
CA ARG A 213 -6.69 10.82 1.55
C ARG A 213 -5.34 10.20 1.90
N VAL A 214 -4.42 10.94 2.51
CA VAL A 214 -3.18 10.38 3.09
C VAL A 214 -3.54 9.47 4.27
N ARG A 215 -4.40 9.94 5.20
CA ARG A 215 -4.90 9.14 6.34
C ARG A 215 -5.54 7.82 5.93
N LYS A 216 -6.25 7.78 4.80
CA LYS A 216 -6.80 6.52 4.26
C LYS A 216 -5.72 5.52 3.80
N PHE A 217 -4.48 5.93 3.54
CA PHE A 217 -3.37 5.00 3.31
C PHE A 217 -2.77 4.48 4.63
N ASP A 218 -2.58 5.36 5.61
CA ASP A 218 -2.03 5.02 6.93
C ASP A 218 -2.84 3.89 7.61
N TYR A 219 -4.18 3.88 7.44
CA TYR A 219 -5.10 2.88 8.00
C TYR A 219 -5.61 1.81 7.04
N CYS A 220 -5.15 1.76 5.78
CA CYS A 220 -5.60 0.69 4.87
C CYS A 220 -4.75 -0.58 5.00
N VAL A 221 -5.40 -1.74 4.88
CA VAL A 221 -4.75 -3.05 4.81
C VAL A 221 -5.37 -3.86 3.66
N PRO A 222 -4.65 -4.85 3.09
CA PRO A 222 -5.22 -5.73 2.08
C PRO A 222 -6.40 -6.49 2.67
N TYR A 223 -7.56 -6.40 2.02
CA TYR A 223 -8.73 -7.20 2.38
C TYR A 223 -8.60 -8.60 1.78
N TYR A 224 -9.05 -9.61 2.51
CA TYR A 224 -9.31 -10.97 2.00
C TYR A 224 -10.66 -11.43 2.56
N MET A 225 -11.40 -12.19 1.76
CA MET A 225 -12.66 -12.78 2.20
C MET A 225 -12.44 -14.30 2.29
N PRO A 226 -12.03 -14.83 3.45
CA PRO A 226 -11.85 -16.27 3.59
C PRO A 226 -13.18 -16.98 3.35
N LEU A 227 -13.15 -18.08 2.60
CA LEU A 227 -14.34 -18.88 2.29
C LEU A 227 -15.01 -19.38 3.57
N ASN A 228 -14.19 -19.94 4.46
CA ASN A 228 -14.57 -20.30 5.82
C ASN A 228 -14.02 -19.23 6.78
N PRO A 229 -14.85 -18.36 7.39
CA PRO A 229 -14.40 -17.62 8.56
C PRO A 229 -14.09 -18.60 9.71
N PRO A 230 -13.31 -18.18 10.73
CA PRO A 230 -13.41 -18.80 12.04
C PRO A 230 -14.87 -18.69 12.53
N GLU A 231 -15.33 -19.67 13.30
CA GLU A 231 -16.70 -19.67 13.87
C GLU A 231 -16.81 -18.77 15.12
N GLU A 232 -15.71 -18.14 15.52
CA GLU A 232 -15.57 -17.37 16.76
C GLU A 232 -15.66 -15.86 16.49
N GLU A 233 -16.21 -15.14 17.47
CA GLU A 233 -16.48 -13.70 17.42
C GLU A 233 -17.43 -13.28 16.27
N ASP A 234 -18.65 -13.84 16.31
CA ASP A 234 -19.83 -13.01 16.07
C ASP A 234 -19.75 -11.82 17.04
N ASP A 235 -19.53 -10.62 16.49
CA ASP A 235 -19.50 -9.35 17.21
C ASP A 235 -20.81 -9.16 17.99
N THR A 236 -20.76 -9.39 19.31
CA THR A 236 -21.91 -9.36 20.21
C THR A 236 -22.08 -8.05 20.96
N VAL A 237 -21.08 -7.18 20.89
CA VAL A 237 -21.09 -5.82 21.45
C VAL A 237 -21.87 -4.89 20.52
N VAL A 238 -22.49 -3.86 21.10
CA VAL A 238 -23.18 -2.78 20.39
C VAL A 238 -22.76 -1.46 21.01
N ASP A 239 -22.27 -0.54 20.19
CA ASP A 239 -22.08 0.86 20.58
C ASP A 239 -23.44 1.56 20.70
N ILE A 240 -23.71 2.11 21.88
CA ILE A 240 -24.99 2.73 22.23
C ILE A 240 -24.77 4.21 22.56
N ILE A 241 -25.17 5.06 21.63
CA ILE A 241 -25.26 6.52 21.82
C ILE A 241 -26.74 6.86 22.09
N TYR A 242 -27.12 6.97 23.36
CA TYR A 242 -28.49 7.29 23.76
C TYR A 242 -28.70 8.82 23.84
N PRO A 243 -29.73 9.39 23.16
CA PRO A 243 -29.91 10.83 23.02
C PRO A 243 -30.52 11.49 24.27
N ARG A 244 -29.70 11.64 25.31
CA ARG A 244 -29.93 12.47 26.50
C ARG A 244 -29.05 13.73 26.44
N GLU A 245 -29.28 14.70 27.34
CA GLU A 245 -28.33 15.79 27.61
C GLU A 245 -27.75 15.60 29.04
N PRO A 246 -26.44 15.31 29.21
CA PRO A 246 -25.49 14.90 28.17
C PRO A 246 -25.84 13.52 27.57
N PRO A 247 -25.35 13.18 26.36
CA PRO A 247 -25.56 11.86 25.77
C PRO A 247 -24.89 10.77 26.59
N ILE A 248 -25.53 9.62 26.71
CA ILE A 248 -24.91 8.41 27.28
C ILE A 248 -24.25 7.65 26.13
N VAL A 249 -22.97 7.33 26.29
CA VAL A 249 -22.19 6.50 25.36
C VAL A 249 -21.70 5.29 26.14
N CYS A 250 -22.14 4.10 25.73
CA CYS A 250 -21.78 2.83 26.37
C CYS A 250 -21.78 1.67 25.38
N GLU A 251 -21.05 0.61 25.72
CA GLU A 251 -21.00 -0.67 25.00
C GLU A 251 -21.99 -1.65 25.67
N PHE A 252 -22.75 -2.43 24.91
CA PHE A 252 -23.64 -3.48 25.43
C PHE A 252 -23.45 -4.81 24.68
N ASP A 253 -23.06 -5.87 25.39
CA ASP A 253 -22.93 -7.21 24.84
C ASP A 253 -24.21 -8.03 25.05
N TRP A 254 -24.94 -8.33 23.97
CA TRP A 254 -26.23 -9.03 24.07
C TRP A 254 -26.16 -10.51 24.47
N LYS A 255 -24.96 -11.05 24.72
CA LYS A 255 -24.67 -12.45 25.07
C LYS A 255 -24.14 -12.55 26.51
N PHE A 256 -23.54 -11.49 27.05
CA PHE A 256 -23.07 -11.44 28.43
C PHE A 256 -23.90 -10.53 29.35
N ASP A 257 -24.52 -9.47 28.84
CA ASP A 257 -25.24 -8.47 29.63
C ASP A 257 -26.76 -8.71 29.66
N ASP A 258 -27.42 -8.52 30.82
CA ASP A 258 -28.88 -8.41 30.90
C ASP A 258 -29.33 -6.95 30.80
N TYR A 259 -30.41 -6.71 30.05
CA TYR A 259 -30.98 -5.38 29.81
C TYR A 259 -31.46 -4.68 31.09
N LYS A 260 -31.75 -5.39 32.18
CA LYS A 260 -32.11 -4.78 33.46
C LYS A 260 -30.85 -4.29 34.18
N ASP A 261 -29.98 -5.24 34.49
CA ASP A 261 -28.79 -5.01 35.30
C ASP A 261 -27.91 -3.93 34.65
N PHE A 262 -27.69 -4.01 33.33
CA PHE A 262 -27.00 -2.96 32.56
C PHE A 262 -27.65 -1.58 32.65
N ALA A 263 -28.98 -1.49 32.61
CA ALA A 263 -29.67 -0.21 32.74
C ALA A 263 -29.66 0.33 34.18
N ASP A 264 -29.57 -0.54 35.17
CA ASP A 264 -29.44 -0.15 36.58
C ASP A 264 -28.00 0.21 36.95
N GLU A 265 -26.99 -0.31 36.24
CA GLU A 265 -25.59 0.15 36.30
C GLU A 265 -25.37 1.49 35.58
N ILE A 266 -25.96 1.69 34.39
CA ILE A 266 -25.86 2.95 33.61
C ILE A 266 -26.54 4.14 34.31
N PHE A 267 -27.52 3.87 35.19
CA PHE A 267 -28.23 4.88 35.97
C PHE A 267 -27.95 4.73 37.47
N GLU A 268 -26.76 5.16 37.91
CA GLU A 268 -26.33 5.22 39.32
C GLU A 268 -27.25 6.06 40.21
N GLU A 269 -27.89 7.10 39.66
CA GLU A 269 -28.88 7.93 40.35
C GLU A 269 -30.32 7.35 40.23
N GLU A 270 -31.21 7.75 41.12
CA GLU A 270 -32.62 7.31 41.13
C GLU A 270 -33.45 7.97 40.00
N VAL A 271 -33.14 7.57 38.77
CA VAL A 271 -33.79 7.99 37.52
C VAL A 271 -35.18 7.32 37.39
N PRO A 272 -36.23 8.03 36.92
CA PRO A 272 -37.57 7.47 36.77
C PRO A 272 -37.61 6.18 35.95
N GLU A 273 -38.40 5.20 36.40
CA GLU A 273 -38.48 3.88 35.73
C GLU A 273 -38.96 3.99 34.28
N ASP A 274 -39.76 5.00 33.92
CA ASP A 274 -40.18 5.22 32.52
C ASP A 274 -39.03 5.73 31.62
N GLU A 275 -37.98 6.32 32.18
CA GLU A 275 -36.74 6.59 31.44
C GLU A 275 -35.84 5.35 31.38
N LYS A 276 -35.77 4.56 32.46
CA LYS A 276 -35.10 3.26 32.44
C LYS A 276 -35.73 2.33 31.41
N GLU A 277 -37.06 2.28 31.29
CA GLU A 277 -37.76 1.51 30.24
C GLU A 277 -37.45 2.02 28.83
N LYS A 278 -37.46 3.34 28.57
CA LYS A 278 -37.09 3.91 27.26
C LYS A 278 -35.66 3.54 26.86
N PHE A 279 -34.70 3.59 27.79
CA PHE A 279 -33.34 3.13 27.55
C PHE A 279 -33.31 1.62 27.26
N LYS A 280 -33.97 0.80 28.11
CA LYS A 280 -34.13 -0.65 27.91
C LYS A 280 -34.76 -0.99 26.56
N GLU A 281 -35.65 -0.17 26.00
CA GLU A 281 -36.21 -0.35 24.65
C GLU A 281 -35.27 0.09 23.52
N PHE A 282 -34.57 1.22 23.68
CA PHE A 282 -33.57 1.71 22.74
C PHE A 282 -32.40 0.72 22.56
N VAL A 283 -31.87 0.19 23.66
CA VAL A 283 -30.85 -0.88 23.68
C VAL A 283 -31.36 -2.10 22.87
N LYS A 284 -32.59 -2.54 23.13
CA LYS A 284 -33.22 -3.65 22.38
C LYS A 284 -33.44 -3.32 20.91
N GLU A 285 -33.66 -2.06 20.53
CA GLU A 285 -33.74 -1.66 19.12
C GLU A 285 -32.36 -1.74 18.45
N LYS A 286 -31.31 -1.17 19.06
CA LYS A 286 -29.94 -1.26 18.53
C LYS A 286 -29.43 -2.69 18.39
N VAL A 287 -29.69 -3.55 19.37
CA VAL A 287 -29.42 -4.99 19.29
C VAL A 287 -30.18 -5.67 18.14
N ARG A 288 -31.42 -5.24 17.84
CA ARG A 288 -32.19 -5.76 16.69
C ARG A 288 -31.67 -5.22 15.35
N GLU A 289 -31.21 -3.98 15.29
CA GLU A 289 -30.59 -3.39 14.09
C GLU A 289 -29.29 -4.14 13.75
N ARG A 290 -28.35 -4.22 14.69
CA ARG A 290 -27.07 -4.94 14.50
C ARG A 290 -27.27 -6.41 14.13
N LYS A 291 -28.24 -7.11 14.72
CA LYS A 291 -28.58 -8.50 14.35
C LYS A 291 -29.17 -8.64 12.94
N ARG A 292 -29.84 -7.61 12.39
CA ARG A 292 -30.27 -7.59 10.98
C ARG A 292 -29.07 -7.39 10.06
N GLU A 293 -28.15 -6.48 10.41
CA GLU A 293 -26.93 -6.21 9.66
C GLU A 293 -26.03 -7.44 9.57
N LEU A 294 -25.70 -8.07 10.72
CA LEU A 294 -24.91 -9.30 10.75
C LEU A 294 -25.55 -10.41 9.93
N LYS A 295 -26.88 -10.55 9.97
CA LYS A 295 -27.59 -11.51 9.11
C LYS A 295 -27.44 -11.17 7.63
N GLN A 296 -27.66 -9.91 7.23
CA GLN A 296 -27.51 -9.47 5.84
C GLN A 296 -26.07 -9.61 5.35
N ALA A 297 -25.07 -9.33 6.19
CA ALA A 297 -23.66 -9.54 5.89
C ALA A 297 -23.32 -11.02 5.70
N LYS A 298 -23.85 -11.92 6.55
CA LYS A 298 -23.70 -13.38 6.39
C LYS A 298 -24.38 -13.89 5.12
N GLU A 299 -25.58 -13.42 4.79
CA GLU A 299 -26.29 -13.78 3.55
C GLU A 299 -25.57 -13.25 2.30
N ALA A 300 -25.13 -11.99 2.31
CA ALA A 300 -24.36 -11.38 1.23
C ALA A 300 -22.99 -12.05 1.02
N ARG A 301 -22.29 -12.40 2.11
CA ARG A 301 -21.03 -13.16 2.07
C ARG A 301 -21.24 -14.56 1.51
N LYS A 302 -22.27 -15.28 1.97
CA LYS A 302 -22.60 -16.60 1.44
C LYS A 302 -22.85 -16.53 -0.06
N LYS A 303 -23.71 -15.60 -0.51
CA LYS A 303 -23.94 -15.38 -1.94
C LYS A 303 -22.65 -15.05 -2.68
N ALA A 304 -21.81 -14.18 -2.14
CA ALA A 304 -20.52 -13.82 -2.74
C ALA A 304 -19.48 -14.95 -2.73
N ILE A 305 -19.74 -16.07 -2.05
CA ILE A 305 -18.98 -17.33 -2.10
C ILE A 305 -19.62 -18.32 -3.08
N ASP A 306 -20.95 -18.42 -3.10
CA ASP A 306 -21.71 -19.25 -4.05
C ASP A 306 -21.59 -18.72 -5.50
N ASP A 307 -21.38 -17.41 -5.69
CA ASP A 307 -21.09 -16.75 -6.98
C ASP A 307 -19.60 -16.88 -7.42
N ILE A 308 -18.73 -17.56 -6.66
CA ILE A 308 -17.30 -17.75 -7.03
C ILE A 308 -17.13 -18.90 -8.03
N ASP A 309 -16.34 -18.65 -9.07
CA ASP A 309 -15.92 -19.65 -10.04
C ASP A 309 -15.22 -20.88 -9.38
N PRO A 310 -15.54 -22.13 -9.77
CA PRO A 310 -15.00 -23.32 -9.13
C PRO A 310 -13.47 -23.40 -9.05
N GLU A 311 -12.73 -22.97 -10.10
CA GLU A 311 -11.26 -23.00 -10.10
C GLU A 311 -10.69 -22.00 -9.08
N LYS A 312 -11.35 -20.84 -8.95
CA LYS A 312 -10.99 -19.83 -7.94
C LYS A 312 -11.34 -20.28 -6.53
N LYS A 313 -12.45 -21.01 -6.37
CA LYS A 313 -12.85 -21.55 -5.07
C LYS A 313 -11.84 -22.58 -4.58
N GLU A 314 -11.46 -23.56 -5.41
CA GLU A 314 -10.41 -24.53 -5.07
C GLU A 314 -9.07 -23.84 -4.77
N ALA A 315 -8.70 -22.80 -5.53
CA ALA A 315 -7.51 -21.99 -5.29
C ALA A 315 -7.54 -21.17 -3.99
N PHE A 316 -8.73 -20.83 -3.47
CA PHE A 316 -8.92 -20.14 -2.19
C PHE A 316 -9.08 -21.12 -1.01
N GLU A 317 -9.55 -22.35 -1.24
CA GLU A 317 -9.55 -23.43 -0.25
C GLU A 317 -8.12 -23.95 0.03
N ASN A 318 -7.24 -23.93 -0.98
CA ASN A 318 -5.84 -24.35 -0.88
C ASN A 318 -4.83 -23.20 -0.66
N ILE A 319 -5.30 -21.98 -0.43
CA ILE A 319 -4.46 -20.77 -0.35
C ILE A 319 -3.48 -20.84 0.83
N LYS A 320 -2.23 -20.40 0.64
CA LYS A 320 -1.21 -20.42 1.70
C LYS A 320 -0.58 -19.05 1.91
N PHE A 321 -0.41 -18.71 3.19
CA PHE A 321 0.16 -17.44 3.62
C PHE A 321 1.52 -17.66 4.27
N TYR A 322 2.56 -17.09 3.67
CA TYR A 322 3.94 -17.15 4.13
C TYR A 322 4.35 -15.76 4.62
N LYS A 323 4.68 -15.62 5.90
CA LYS A 323 5.07 -14.35 6.51
C LYS A 323 6.57 -14.35 6.79
N PHE A 324 7.27 -13.36 6.24
CA PHE A 324 8.72 -13.21 6.30
C PHE A 324 9.09 -11.98 7.11
N TYR A 325 9.83 -12.20 8.19
CA TYR A 325 10.61 -11.15 8.85
C TYR A 325 12.01 -11.11 8.22
N PRO A 326 12.71 -9.96 8.28
CA PRO A 326 14.06 -9.87 7.75
C PRO A 326 15.04 -10.80 8.51
N VAL A 327 16.02 -11.29 7.78
CA VAL A 327 17.15 -12.10 8.29
C VAL A 327 18.07 -11.20 9.10
N LYS A 328 18.50 -11.68 10.28
CA LYS A 328 19.43 -10.96 11.15
C LYS A 328 20.82 -10.83 10.49
N THR A 329 21.21 -9.60 10.21
CA THR A 329 22.58 -9.19 9.83
C THR A 329 23.29 -8.51 11.02
N PRO A 330 24.62 -8.28 10.97
CA PRO A 330 25.34 -7.56 12.03
C PRO A 330 24.80 -6.14 12.31
N ASP A 331 24.30 -5.48 11.27
CA ASP A 331 23.85 -4.08 11.30
C ASP A 331 22.34 -3.93 11.59
N THR A 332 21.64 -5.02 11.90
CA THR A 332 20.20 -5.03 12.22
C THR A 332 19.95 -5.40 13.69
N PRO A 333 18.97 -4.77 14.37
CA PRO A 333 18.63 -5.11 15.74
C PRO A 333 18.03 -6.52 15.80
N ASN A 334 18.25 -7.20 16.94
CA ASN A 334 17.70 -8.54 17.14
C ASN A 334 16.19 -8.47 17.34
N ILE A 335 15.41 -9.20 16.53
CA ILE A 335 13.94 -9.27 16.64
C ILE A 335 13.55 -10.44 17.55
N PRO A 336 13.12 -10.22 18.82
CA PRO A 336 12.84 -11.30 19.77
C PRO A 336 11.42 -11.85 19.63
N LYS A 337 10.48 -11.08 19.05
CA LYS A 337 9.08 -11.45 18.87
C LYS A 337 8.79 -11.51 17.37
N LYS A 338 8.47 -12.69 16.86
CA LYS A 338 7.81 -12.87 15.56
C LYS A 338 6.38 -13.35 15.83
N SER A 339 5.40 -12.77 15.14
CA SER A 339 3.98 -13.13 15.23
C SER A 339 3.54 -13.80 13.93
N THR A 340 2.64 -14.80 14.00
CA THR A 340 1.97 -15.33 12.80
C THR A 340 0.85 -14.42 12.31
N TYR A 341 0.25 -13.59 13.17
CA TYR A 341 -0.88 -12.73 12.81
C TYR A 341 -0.50 -11.71 11.73
N ILE A 342 -1.32 -11.59 10.69
CA ILE A 342 -1.12 -10.71 9.53
C ILE A 342 -1.98 -9.46 9.67
N ASN A 343 -3.30 -9.63 9.65
CA ASN A 343 -4.34 -8.61 9.88
C ASN A 343 -5.70 -9.31 10.07
N ARG A 344 -6.77 -8.57 10.39
CA ARG A 344 -8.11 -9.14 10.68
C ARG A 344 -8.75 -9.92 9.53
N TYR A 345 -8.27 -9.77 8.29
CA TYR A 345 -8.83 -10.42 7.10
C TYR A 345 -8.03 -11.65 6.64
N TYR A 346 -6.70 -11.61 6.80
CA TYR A 346 -5.79 -12.72 6.50
C TYR A 346 -5.53 -13.63 7.72
N LEU A 347 -5.92 -13.18 8.91
CA LEU A 347 -5.75 -13.85 10.19
C LEU A 347 -4.28 -14.23 10.45
N HIS A 348 -3.93 -15.52 10.41
CA HIS A 348 -2.58 -16.00 10.70
C HIS A 348 -1.88 -16.60 9.47
N ALA A 349 -0.58 -16.34 9.38
CA ALA A 349 0.31 -16.99 8.43
C ALA A 349 0.39 -18.49 8.71
N HIS A 350 0.34 -19.29 7.64
CA HIS A 350 0.53 -20.74 7.68
C HIS A 350 2.01 -21.10 7.92
N TYR A 351 2.92 -20.24 7.44
CA TYR A 351 4.37 -20.40 7.56
C TYR A 351 5.01 -19.08 8.02
N LEU A 352 5.95 -19.17 8.96
CA LEU A 352 6.63 -18.03 9.59
C LEU A 352 8.14 -18.16 9.38
N ASN A 353 8.75 -17.13 8.77
CA ASN A 353 10.13 -17.13 8.29
C ASN A 353 10.93 -15.92 8.79
#